data_AF-A0A433PB83-F1
#
_entry.id   AF-A0A433PB83-F1
#
_cell.length_a   1.000
_cell.length_b   1.000
_cell.length_c   1.000
_cell.angle_alpha   90.00
_cell.angle_beta   90.00
_cell.angle_gamma   90.00
#
_symmetry.space_group_name_H-M   'P 1'
#
loop_
_entity.id
_entity.type
_entity.pdbx_description
1 polymer ?
#
loop_
_entity_poly.entity_id
_entity_poly.type
_entity_poly.pdbx_seq_one_letter_code
_entity_poly.pdbx_strand_id
1 'polypeptide(L)'
;MVSEKHVDIPTNSTLKRLINSPTVACIAGSLVLWTTFGVRQSFGVFLIPITTGVGWDRATFSTAIGLLQILWGVSQPFLAFLAGIDHSAFIA
;
A
#
# COMPACT_ATOMS: atom_id res chain seq x y z
N MET A 1 -35.38 -1.14 24.05
CA MET A 1 -35.30 0.18 23.40
C MET A 1 -33.88 0.70 23.61
N VAL A 2 -32.96 0.17 22.79
CA VAL A 2 -31.56 0.56 22.74
C VAL A 2 -31.47 1.55 21.59
N SER A 3 -31.28 2.83 21.89
CA SER A 3 -30.99 3.83 20.86
C SER A 3 -29.50 4.09 20.90
N GLU A 4 -28.82 3.56 19.89
CA GLU A 4 -27.40 3.68 19.63
C GLU A 4 -26.87 5.10 19.84
N LYS A 5 -25.68 5.15 20.45
CA LYS A 5 -24.77 6.29 20.39
C LYS A 5 -24.38 6.47 18.92
N HIS A 6 -25.11 7.31 18.19
CA HIS A 6 -24.63 7.85 16.94
C HIS A 6 -23.49 8.82 17.30
N VAL A 7 -22.27 8.28 17.40
CA VAL A 7 -21.05 9.06 17.33
C VAL A 7 -21.06 9.67 15.94
N ASP A 8 -21.62 10.87 15.83
CA ASP A 8 -21.61 11.65 14.61
C ASP A 8 -20.17 12.10 14.36
N ILE A 9 -19.40 11.23 13.69
CA ILE A 9 -18.17 11.64 13.03
C ILE A 9 -18.61 12.69 12.00
N PRO A 10 -18.23 13.98 12.13
CA PRO A 10 -18.58 14.99 11.14
C PRO A 10 -17.88 14.60 9.84
N THR A 11 -18.59 13.84 9.01
CA THR A 11 -18.14 13.40 7.69
C THR A 11 -18.17 14.62 6.79
N ASN A 12 -17.03 15.30 6.86
CA ASN A 12 -16.80 16.64 6.39
C ASN A 12 -17.06 16.72 4.88
N SER A 13 -18.18 17.33 4.50
CA SER A 13 -18.56 17.62 3.12
C SER A 13 -17.49 18.44 2.37
N THR A 14 -16.65 19.17 3.10
CA THR A 14 -15.47 19.86 2.57
C THR A 14 -14.32 18.88 2.28
N LEU A 15 -14.09 17.85 3.09
CA LEU A 15 -13.11 16.79 2.76
C LEU A 15 -13.52 16.02 1.50
N LYS A 16 -14.80 15.65 1.34
CA LYS A 16 -15.28 15.04 0.08
C LYS A 16 -15.09 15.97 -1.12
N ARG A 17 -15.30 17.28 -0.96
CA ARG A 17 -15.03 18.29 -2.00
C ARG A 17 -13.54 18.47 -2.30
N LEU A 18 -12.69 18.35 -1.28
CA LEU A 18 -11.23 18.44 -1.41
C LEU A 18 -10.69 17.21 -2.16
N ILE A 19 -11.16 16.02 -1.81
CA ILE A 19 -10.82 14.74 -2.46
C ILE A 19 -11.37 14.68 -3.89
N ASN A 20 -12.55 15.26 -4.15
CA ASN A 20 -13.12 15.39 -5.50
C ASN A 20 -12.33 16.35 -6.41
N SER A 21 -11.39 17.13 -5.88
CA SER A 21 -10.52 17.96 -6.69
C SER A 21 -9.34 17.11 -7.20
N PRO A 22 -9.24 16.85 -8.52
CA PRO A 22 -8.30 15.85 -9.08
C PRO A 22 -6.85 16.07 -8.66
N THR A 23 -6.46 17.33 -8.46
CA THR A 23 -5.10 17.72 -8.10
C THR A 23 -4.71 17.25 -6.69
N VAL A 24 -5.64 17.30 -5.73
CA VAL A 24 -5.37 16.90 -4.33
C VAL A 24 -5.26 15.38 -4.24
N ALA A 25 -6.14 14.66 -4.95
CA ALA A 25 -6.06 13.20 -5.06
C ALA A 25 -4.73 12.75 -5.69
N CYS A 26 -4.28 13.41 -6.77
CA CYS A 26 -2.99 13.11 -7.39
C CYS A 26 -1.81 13.37 -6.45
N ILE A 27 -1.81 14.46 -5.68
CA ILE A 27 -0.72 14.75 -4.74
C ILE A 27 -0.69 13.74 -3.60
N ALA A 28 -1.86 13.40 -3.03
CA ALA A 28 -1.97 12.41 -1.97
C ALA A 28 -1.53 11.02 -2.47
N GLY A 29 -2.02 10.59 -3.64
CA GLY A 29 -1.61 9.35 -4.29
C GLY A 29 -0.11 9.33 -4.61
N SER A 30 0.44 10.44 -5.11
CA SER A 30 1.87 10.56 -5.40
C SER A 30 2.73 10.42 -4.16
N LEU A 31 2.33 10.99 -3.01
CA LEU A 31 3.04 10.84 -1.74
C LEU A 31 3.06 9.38 -1.25
N VAL A 32 1.91 8.70 -1.33
CA VAL A 32 1.78 7.28 -0.97
C VAL A 32 2.63 6.41 -1.89
N LEU A 33 2.54 6.64 -3.21
CA LEU A 33 3.34 5.94 -4.20
C LEU A 33 4.82 6.20 -4.01
N TRP A 34 5.24 7.45 -3.80
CA TRP A 34 6.63 7.84 -3.57
C TRP A 34 7.22 7.12 -2.35
N THR A 35 6.45 7.06 -1.25
CA THR A 35 6.86 6.33 -0.05
C THR A 35 7.01 4.83 -0.33
N THR A 36 6.04 4.24 -1.04
CA THR A 36 6.04 2.81 -1.38
C THR A 36 7.19 2.43 -2.32
N PHE A 37 7.42 3.23 -3.36
CA PHE A 37 8.51 3.02 -4.31
C PHE A 37 9.88 3.25 -3.66
N GLY A 38 10.00 4.25 -2.78
CA GLY A 38 11.24 4.51 -2.03
C GLY A 38 11.67 3.32 -1.18
N VAL A 39 10.74 2.70 -0.45
CA VAL A 39 11.02 1.49 0.35
C VAL A 39 11.44 0.32 -0.55
N ARG A 40 10.78 0.13 -1.71
CA ARG A 40 11.18 -0.92 -2.67
C ARG A 40 12.56 -0.69 -3.27
N GLN A 41 12.94 0.55 -3.58
CA GLN A 41 14.26 0.87 -4.12
C GLN A 41 15.37 0.75 -3.05
N SER A 42 15.02 0.93 -1.79
CA SER A 42 15.97 0.86 -0.67
C SER A 42 16.61 -0.52 -0.52
N PHE A 43 15.94 -1.61 -0.92
CA PHE A 43 16.49 -2.97 -0.86
C PHE A 43 17.79 -3.14 -1.67
N GLY A 44 18.00 -2.35 -2.74
CA GLY A 44 19.24 -2.38 -3.51
C GLY A 44 20.41 -1.70 -2.79
N VAL A 45 20.16 -0.62 -2.06
CA VAL A 45 21.17 0.11 -1.28
C VAL A 45 21.56 -0.70 -0.04
N PHE A 46 20.59 -1.36 0.60
CA PHE A 46 20.83 -2.19 1.77
C PHE A 46 21.39 -3.59 1.45
N LEU A 47 21.53 -3.96 0.17
CA LEU A 47 22.09 -5.24 -0.25
C LEU A 47 23.52 -5.44 0.27
N ILE A 48 24.38 -4.44 0.08
CA ILE A 48 25.79 -4.47 0.51
C ILE A 48 25.90 -4.60 2.04
N PRO A 49 25.28 -3.72 2.85
CA PRO A 49 25.40 -3.82 4.32
C PRO A 49 24.71 -5.06 4.92
N ILE A 50 23.63 -5.59 4.33
CA ILE A 50 23.01 -6.85 4.81
C ILE A 50 23.95 -8.03 4.57
N THR A 51 24.59 -8.10 3.39
CA THR A 51 25.52 -9.19 3.06
C THR A 51 26.80 -9.17 3.90
N THR A 52 27.28 -7.98 4.30
CA THR A 52 28.50 -7.83 5.10
C THR A 52 28.24 -7.86 6.61
N GLY A 53 27.08 -7.39 7.08
CA GLY A 53 26.76 -7.27 8.51
C GLY A 53 26.10 -8.51 9.13
N VAL A 54 25.27 -9.24 8.36
CA VAL A 54 24.54 -10.43 8.84
C VAL A 54 25.17 -11.73 8.31
N GLY A 55 26.12 -11.62 7.36
CA GLY A 55 26.76 -12.78 6.71
C GLY A 55 25.84 -13.56 5.78
N TRP A 56 24.68 -13.01 5.44
CA TRP A 56 23.75 -13.62 4.49
C TRP A 56 24.27 -13.51 3.06
N ASP A 57 24.16 -14.60 2.31
CA ASP A 57 24.51 -14.59 0.89
C ASP A 57 23.51 -13.77 0.07
N ARG A 58 24.00 -13.16 -1.02
CA ARG A 58 23.18 -12.36 -1.95
C ARG A 58 22.01 -13.18 -2.50
N ALA A 59 22.21 -14.49 -2.69
CA ALA A 59 21.17 -15.39 -3.15
C ALA A 59 20.01 -15.47 -2.15
N THR A 60 20.27 -15.66 -0.84
CA THR A 60 19.24 -15.78 0.19
C THR A 60 18.36 -14.53 0.27
N PHE A 61 18.96 -13.34 0.20
CA PHE A 61 18.21 -12.08 0.20
C PHE A 61 17.36 -11.92 -1.08
N SER A 62 17.92 -12.20 -2.25
CA SER A 62 17.21 -12.15 -3.53
C SER A 62 16.03 -13.14 -3.57
N THR A 63 16.23 -14.37 -3.08
CA THR A 63 15.17 -15.38 -2.98
C THR A 63 14.06 -14.93 -2.03
N ALA A 64 14.40 -14.32 -0.88
CA ALA A 64 13.41 -13.81 0.07
C ALA A 64 12.55 -12.68 -0.55
N ILE A 65 13.18 -11.73 -1.25
CA ILE A 65 12.46 -10.65 -1.94
C ILE A 65 11.65 -11.19 -3.13
N GLY A 66 12.19 -12.17 -3.87
CA GLY A 66 11.47 -12.86 -4.93
C GLY A 66 10.20 -13.55 -4.42
N LEU A 67 10.30 -14.24 -3.28
CA LEU A 67 9.15 -14.86 -2.62
C LEU A 67 8.12 -13.81 -2.18
N LEU A 68 8.56 -12.68 -1.62
CA LEU A 68 7.68 -11.58 -1.26
C LEU A 68 6.90 -11.04 -2.47
N GLN A 69 7.52 -10.95 -3.65
CA GLN A 69 6.85 -10.51 -4.88
C GLN A 69 5.79 -11.50 -5.36
N ILE A 70 6.05 -12.80 -5.23
CA ILE A 70 5.07 -13.84 -5.53
C ILE A 70 3.90 -13.75 -4.54
N LEU A 71 4.18 -13.63 -3.24
CA LEU A 71 3.15 -13.48 -2.22
C LEU A 71 2.30 -12.23 -2.46
N TRP A 72 2.92 -11.12 -2.84
CA TRP A 72 2.21 -9.89 -3.24
C TRP A 72 1.30 -10.12 -4.44
N GLY A 73 1.81 -10.70 -5.53
CA GLY A 73 1.01 -10.98 -6.73
C GLY A 73 -0.15 -11.97 -6.47
N VAL A 74 0.10 -12.99 -5.65
CA VAL A 74 -0.90 -13.98 -5.25
C VAL A 74 -1.94 -13.37 -4.32
N SER A 75 -1.57 -12.42 -3.45
CA SER A 75 -2.50 -11.79 -2.50
C SER A 75 -3.53 -10.86 -3.16
N GLN A 76 -3.21 -10.26 -4.31
CA GLN A 76 -4.10 -9.33 -5.03
C GLN A 76 -5.47 -9.94 -5.41
N PRO A 77 -5.57 -11.13 -6.04
CA PRO A 77 -6.87 -11.75 -6.33
C PRO A 77 -7.64 -12.14 -5.07
N PHE A 78 -6.98 -12.48 -3.96
CA PHE A 78 -7.66 -12.74 -2.68
C PHE A 78 -8.24 -11.47 -2.07
N LEU A 79 -7.51 -10.35 -2.13
CA LEU A 79 -8.01 -9.05 -1.70
C LEU A 79 -9.16 -8.58 -2.60
N ALA A 80 -9.08 -8.81 -3.91
CA ALA A 80 -10.15 -8.50 -4.85
C ALA A 80 -11.40 -9.38 -4.63
N PHE A 81 -11.20 -10.66 -4.31
CA PHE A 81 -12.28 -11.57 -3.96
C PHE A 81 -12.93 -11.18 -2.63
N LEU A 82 -12.14 -10.82 -1.61
CA LEU A 82 -12.62 -10.35 -0.32
C LEU A 82 -13.33 -8.98 -0.42
N ALA A 83 -12.87 -8.11 -1.32
CA ALA A 83 -13.50 -6.83 -1.62
C ALA A 83 -14.79 -6.95 -2.44
N GLY A 84 -15.11 -8.15 -2.98
CA GLY A 84 -16.39 -8.42 -3.63
C GLY A 84 -16.66 -7.54 -4.84
N ILE A 85 -15.80 -7.62 -5.87
CA ILE A 85 -15.98 -7.14 -7.26
C ILE A 85 -17.05 -6.01 -7.42
N ASP A 86 -16.69 -4.79 -7.04
CA ASP A 86 -17.23 -3.56 -7.60
C ASP A 86 -16.18 -3.03 -8.61
N HIS A 87 -16.58 -2.91 -9.88
CA HIS A 87 -15.78 -2.50 -11.02
C HIS A 87 -15.16 -1.08 -10.90
N SER A 88 -15.51 -0.30 -9.87
CA SER A 88 -15.02 1.07 -9.64
C SER A 88 -13.76 1.17 -8.74
N ALA A 89 -13.36 0.09 -8.05
CA ALA A 89 -12.30 0.16 -7.03
C ALA A 89 -10.86 -0.12 -7.53
N PHE A 90 -10.67 -0.55 -8.79
CA PHE A 90 -9.31 -0.80 -9.32
C PHE A 90 -8.61 0.48 -9.82
N ILE A 91 -9.34 1.58 -9.98
CA ILE A 91 -8.83 2.84 -10.56
C ILE A 91 -8.86 4.01 -9.55
N ALA A 92 -9.11 3.74 -8.26
CA ALA A 92 -9.06 4.73 -7.18
C ALA A 92 -8.09 4.26 -6.08
#